data_AF-A0A6J1SSM6-F1
#
_entry.id   AF-A0A6J1SSM6-F1
#
_cell.length_a   1.000
_cell.length_b   1.000
_cell.length_c   1.000
_cell.angle_alpha   90.00
_cell.angle_beta   90.00
_cell.angle_gamma   90.00
#
_symmetry.space_group_name_H-M   'P 1'
#
loop_
_entity.id
_entity.type
_entity.pdbx_description
1 polymer ?
#
loop_
_entity_poly.entity_id
_entity_poly.type
_entity_poly.pdbx_seq_one_letter_code
_entity_poly.pdbx_strand_id
1 'polypeptide(L)'
;MEFEEALPKVGESGRFQLLNFALLLLPTVHTAMGMIFVFSARDIPYRCLIPECDDAAAAPALDPPWLSWAAPPSTVPRPWPSGNARAPDSCLRYAPRPASTTSPAAPRATSACWPESFDTNRTERCGRWVFPEHDTTIVSEFNVTCEDNRWKLTIVGSLNFLGQLLGMPFSGVYSDRFGRRGLLLVLMPLSLACGIWRSFATSYDAFLALTFFDSFFAAGVYSAVFILGVELVAARQRVVGSSVVACFFSLGIALLGAVAWCQPDWRWQIRIGYLPAALSVAAVWFLPESVRWLLSRGRTGEAEAILRRVAAVNRVPLSGPLTLRSTKVVASAASGGGGRGWDSSPIVQVFRSGLLQRRLWLTTVLWLANSFVYFGLAMRSVALAGDLYLNFILAGLVEIPSYVVAWFVSDRWGRRAGVGGALIVTGGSLLAFLMLPEGLEWLQLILYLTGKLGITTSFTVLYVFTAELFPTNARHSAIGLCSTIGRIGSVVAPQAPLLEVFFWGMPILVFSVVCLGGACVTLMLPETLNAVLPNSVSEAKAVGRVLRPVQPPAQQQQPPQQQQNVMSV
;
A
#
# COMPACT_ATOMS: atom_id res chain seq x y z
N MET A 1 37.50 -2.39 -14.01
CA MET A 1 36.55 -3.52 -14.02
C MET A 1 35.12 -3.02 -13.88
N GLU A 2 34.13 -3.82 -14.26
CA GLU A 2 32.72 -3.50 -14.04
C GLU A 2 32.28 -3.83 -12.61
N PHE A 3 31.21 -3.19 -12.13
CA PHE A 3 30.72 -3.40 -10.76
C PHE A 3 30.28 -4.84 -10.49
N GLU A 4 29.62 -5.49 -11.46
CA GLU A 4 29.18 -6.89 -11.33
C GLU A 4 30.35 -7.87 -11.22
N GLU A 5 31.53 -7.52 -11.75
CA GLU A 5 32.76 -8.31 -11.60
C GLU A 5 33.46 -8.05 -10.25
N ALA A 6 33.20 -6.89 -9.64
CA ALA A 6 33.85 -6.46 -8.40
C ALA A 6 33.12 -6.97 -7.16
N LEU A 7 31.79 -7.03 -7.21
CA LEU A 7 30.94 -7.42 -6.08
C LEU A 7 31.22 -8.85 -5.57
N PRO A 8 31.37 -9.88 -6.43
CA PRO A 8 31.74 -11.23 -5.97
C PRO A 8 33.12 -11.28 -5.31
N LYS A 9 34.07 -10.46 -5.77
CA LYS A 9 35.45 -10.42 -5.24
C LYS A 9 35.55 -9.82 -3.83
N VAL A 10 34.55 -9.06 -3.39
CA VAL A 10 34.51 -8.47 -2.03
C VAL A 10 33.57 -9.23 -1.08
N GLY A 11 33.05 -10.38 -1.53
CA GLY A 11 32.12 -11.23 -0.80
C GLY A 11 30.67 -10.94 -1.19
N GLU A 12 29.99 -11.94 -1.75
CA GLU A 12 28.62 -11.84 -2.29
C GLU A 12 27.56 -11.55 -1.23
N SER A 13 27.76 -12.03 0.01
CA SER A 13 26.80 -11.91 1.12
C SER A 13 27.47 -12.03 2.49
N GLY A 14 28.44 -11.17 2.76
CA GLY A 14 29.13 -11.16 4.04
C GLY A 14 28.42 -10.36 5.12
N ARG A 15 29.11 -10.17 6.25
CA ARG A 15 28.59 -9.46 7.43
C ARG A 15 28.20 -8.01 7.11
N PHE A 16 28.90 -7.36 6.19
CA PHE A 16 28.58 -6.00 5.77
C PHE A 16 27.19 -5.91 5.15
N GLN A 17 26.90 -6.79 4.19
CA GLN A 17 25.60 -6.82 3.53
C GLN A 17 24.49 -7.12 4.53
N LEU A 18 24.67 -8.12 5.39
CA LEU A 18 23.66 -8.47 6.39
C LEU A 18 23.36 -7.32 7.36
N LEU A 19 24.39 -6.64 7.86
CA LEU A 19 24.21 -5.50 8.77
C LEU A 19 23.47 -4.34 8.09
N ASN A 20 23.88 -3.97 6.87
CA ASN A 20 23.21 -2.89 6.15
C ASN A 20 21.79 -3.26 5.75
N PHE A 21 21.56 -4.53 5.41
CA PHE A 21 20.23 -5.03 5.13
C PHE A 21 19.34 -4.93 6.36
N ALA A 22 19.82 -5.33 7.55
CA ALA A 22 19.09 -5.20 8.80
C ALA A 22 18.75 -3.74 9.14
N LEU A 23 19.70 -2.81 8.92
CA LEU A 23 19.47 -1.36 9.10
C LEU A 23 18.42 -0.81 8.13
N LEU A 24 18.32 -1.35 6.92
CA LEU A 24 17.33 -0.97 5.91
C LEU A 24 15.90 -1.42 6.26
N LEU A 25 15.74 -2.45 7.11
CA LEU A 25 14.41 -2.96 7.50
C LEU A 25 13.62 -1.98 8.37
N LEU A 26 14.32 -1.17 9.19
CA LEU A 26 13.69 -0.17 10.06
C LEU A 26 12.92 0.90 9.23
N PRO A 27 13.53 1.55 8.22
CA PRO A 27 12.80 2.41 7.28
C PRO A 27 11.61 1.72 6.58
N THR A 28 11.69 0.42 6.27
CA THR A 28 10.58 -0.32 5.67
C THR A 28 9.37 -0.38 6.62
N VAL A 29 9.61 -0.62 7.91
CA VAL A 29 8.56 -0.60 8.93
C VAL A 29 7.96 0.81 9.05
N HIS A 30 8.78 1.87 9.01
CA HIS A 30 8.27 3.25 9.02
C HIS A 30 7.28 3.52 7.89
N THR A 31 7.54 3.03 6.67
CA THR A 31 6.60 3.24 5.56
C THR A 31 5.24 2.58 5.78
N ALA A 32 5.19 1.46 6.50
CA ALA A 32 3.94 0.80 6.84
C ALA A 32 3.10 1.62 7.86
N MET A 33 3.77 2.40 8.72
CA MET A 33 3.12 3.31 9.67
C MET A 33 2.32 4.43 8.99
N GLY A 34 2.54 4.69 7.69
CA GLY A 34 1.73 5.62 6.91
C GLY A 34 0.24 5.27 6.86
N MET A 35 -0.15 4.02 7.16
CA MET A 35 -1.55 3.59 7.26
C MET A 35 -2.19 3.84 8.63
N ILE A 36 -1.51 4.48 9.58
CA ILE A 36 -2.04 4.70 10.94
C ILE A 36 -3.38 5.44 10.97
N PHE A 37 -3.68 6.22 9.93
CA PHE A 37 -4.96 6.92 9.80
C PHE A 37 -6.16 5.97 9.78
N VAL A 38 -5.99 4.69 9.41
CA VAL A 38 -7.06 3.68 9.45
C VAL A 38 -7.67 3.59 10.86
N PHE A 39 -6.84 3.73 11.90
CA PHE A 39 -7.30 3.73 13.29
C PHE A 39 -7.67 5.13 13.77
N SER A 40 -6.90 6.16 13.43
CA SER A 40 -7.21 7.53 13.89
C SER A 40 -8.53 8.06 13.32
N ALA A 41 -8.87 7.68 12.08
CA ALA A 41 -10.07 8.09 11.35
C ALA A 41 -11.18 7.05 11.35
N ARG A 42 -11.11 6.03 12.23
CA ARG A 42 -12.19 5.05 12.36
C ARG A 42 -13.42 5.68 13.00
N ASP A 43 -14.58 5.15 12.62
CA ASP A 43 -15.83 5.47 13.30
C ASP A 43 -15.85 4.80 14.69
N ILE A 44 -16.48 5.46 15.65
CA ILE A 44 -16.64 4.96 17.03
C ILE A 44 -18.12 5.08 17.42
N PRO A 45 -18.64 4.21 18.29
CA PRO A 45 -20.01 4.34 18.76
C PRO A 45 -20.15 5.61 19.60
N TYR A 46 -21.12 6.45 19.26
CA TYR A 46 -21.50 7.64 20.03
C TYR A 46 -23.02 7.79 20.05
N ARG A 47 -23.52 8.49 21.07
CA ARG A 47 -24.94 8.83 21.20
C ARG A 47 -25.15 10.32 21.44
N CYS A 48 -26.39 10.75 21.29
CA CYS A 48 -26.81 12.06 21.73
C CYS A 48 -26.69 12.23 23.25
N LEU A 49 -26.26 13.41 23.67
CA LEU A 49 -26.43 13.86 25.06
C LEU A 49 -27.91 14.20 25.27
N ILE A 50 -28.49 13.67 26.34
CA ILE A 50 -29.90 13.85 26.72
C ILE A 50 -29.92 14.60 28.05
N PRO A 51 -30.00 15.94 28.07
CA PRO A 51 -29.95 16.75 29.28
C PRO A 51 -31.03 16.40 30.32
N GLU A 52 -32.13 15.79 29.88
CA GLU A 52 -33.23 15.36 30.73
C GLU A 52 -32.86 14.13 31.59
N CYS A 53 -31.81 13.39 31.21
CA CYS A 53 -31.43 12.11 31.82
C CYS A 53 -29.94 12.00 32.17
N ASP A 54 -29.08 12.69 31.44
CA ASP A 54 -27.64 12.75 31.68
C ASP A 54 -27.36 13.72 32.82
N ASP A 55 -26.86 13.19 33.94
CA ASP A 55 -26.46 13.99 35.09
C ASP A 55 -25.32 14.94 34.73
N ALA A 56 -25.53 16.25 34.89
CA ALA A 56 -24.49 17.24 34.65
C ALA A 56 -23.28 17.13 35.61
N ALA A 57 -23.43 16.40 36.71
CA ALA A 57 -22.40 16.22 37.74
C ALA A 57 -21.57 14.92 37.56
N ALA A 58 -22.00 14.00 36.70
CA ALA A 58 -21.31 12.74 36.44
C ALA A 58 -20.94 12.62 34.96
N ALA A 59 -19.92 11.82 34.63
CA ALA A 59 -19.60 11.54 33.24
C ALA A 59 -20.74 10.72 32.61
N PRO A 60 -21.37 11.18 31.51
CA PRO A 60 -22.47 10.46 30.88
C PRO A 60 -22.02 9.08 30.38
N ALA A 61 -22.72 8.02 30.79
CA ALA A 61 -22.42 6.66 30.34
C ALA A 61 -22.80 6.48 28.86
N LEU A 62 -22.03 5.72 28.08
CA LEU A 62 -22.33 5.53 26.65
C LEU A 62 -23.63 4.74 26.42
N ASP A 63 -23.90 3.71 27.22
CA ASP A 63 -25.04 2.80 27.05
C ASP A 63 -25.86 2.62 28.35
N PRO A 64 -26.57 3.68 28.80
CA PRO A 64 -27.43 3.58 29.98
C PRO A 64 -28.74 2.84 29.63
N PRO A 65 -29.37 2.16 30.61
CA PRO A 65 -30.57 1.35 30.38
C PRO A 65 -31.77 2.16 29.86
N TRP A 66 -31.79 3.48 30.10
CA TRP A 66 -32.86 4.36 29.64
C TRP A 66 -32.75 4.82 28.19
N LEU A 67 -31.63 4.53 27.52
CA LEU A 67 -31.38 5.02 26.16
C LEU A 67 -32.39 4.50 25.14
N SER A 68 -32.93 3.29 25.35
CA SER A 68 -33.88 2.64 24.45
C SER A 68 -35.21 3.39 24.27
N TRP A 69 -35.61 4.22 25.23
CA TRP A 69 -36.83 5.03 25.16
C TRP A 69 -36.56 6.53 24.99
N ALA A 70 -35.28 6.94 25.03
CA ALA A 70 -34.89 8.34 24.87
C ALA A 70 -34.31 8.63 23.47
N ALA A 71 -33.86 7.61 22.75
CA ALA A 71 -33.42 7.70 21.36
C ALA A 71 -34.15 6.67 20.46
N PRO A 72 -34.51 7.05 19.22
CA PRO A 72 -35.05 6.10 18.26
C PRO A 72 -34.00 5.05 17.88
N PRO A 73 -34.40 3.84 17.43
CA PRO A 73 -33.46 2.88 16.89
C PRO A 73 -32.84 3.42 15.60
N SER A 74 -31.54 3.18 15.40
CA SER A 74 -30.84 3.58 14.20
C SER A 74 -31.38 2.83 12.99
N THR A 75 -31.52 3.55 11.88
CA THR A 75 -31.85 2.98 10.57
C THR A 75 -30.67 2.27 9.92
N VAL A 76 -29.45 2.56 10.38
CA VAL A 76 -28.19 2.00 9.86
C VAL A 76 -27.61 1.04 10.91
N PRO A 77 -27.26 -0.20 10.54
CA PRO A 77 -26.57 -1.12 11.45
C PRO A 77 -25.25 -0.50 11.91
N ARG A 78 -25.08 -0.34 13.22
CA ARG A 78 -23.81 0.10 13.84
C ARG A 78 -23.43 -0.85 14.96
N PRO A 79 -22.14 -1.16 15.13
CA PRO A 79 -21.67 -1.87 16.31
C PRO A 79 -22.04 -1.09 17.58
N TRP A 80 -22.64 -1.77 18.57
CA TRP A 80 -23.06 -1.16 19.82
C TRP A 80 -22.65 -2.03 21.03
N PRO A 81 -22.21 -1.45 22.16
CA PRO A 81 -21.63 -2.20 23.28
C PRO A 81 -22.51 -3.31 23.86
N SER A 82 -23.82 -3.11 23.98
CA SER A 82 -24.74 -4.11 24.57
C SER A 82 -25.09 -5.28 23.64
N GLY A 83 -24.65 -5.28 22.37
CA GLY A 83 -24.99 -6.35 21.41
C GLY A 83 -26.50 -6.49 21.13
N ASN A 84 -27.32 -5.55 21.61
CA ASN A 84 -28.77 -5.54 21.42
C ASN A 84 -29.13 -5.34 19.94
N ALA A 85 -30.23 -5.94 19.51
CA ALA A 85 -30.62 -6.08 18.10
C ALA A 85 -30.81 -4.76 17.31
N ARG A 86 -30.87 -3.59 17.98
CA ARG A 86 -30.91 -2.27 17.32
C ARG A 86 -30.16 -1.23 18.13
N ALA A 87 -29.02 -0.79 17.61
CA ALA A 87 -28.29 0.36 18.14
C ALA A 87 -29.19 1.61 18.13
N PRO A 88 -29.07 2.53 19.12
CA PRO A 88 -29.78 3.81 19.10
C PRO A 88 -29.26 4.70 17.97
N ASP A 89 -30.11 5.59 17.48
CA ASP A 89 -29.71 6.60 16.51
C ASP A 89 -28.77 7.62 17.16
N SER A 90 -27.61 7.83 16.55
CA SER A 90 -26.57 8.71 17.08
C SER A 90 -26.85 10.20 16.84
N CYS A 91 -27.88 10.56 16.08
CA CYS A 91 -28.11 11.93 15.58
C CYS A 91 -29.51 12.47 15.87
N LEU A 92 -30.45 11.58 16.17
CA LEU A 92 -31.81 11.90 16.55
C LEU A 92 -32.06 11.46 17.99
N ARG A 93 -32.84 12.26 18.71
CA ARG A 93 -33.38 11.93 20.03
C ARG A 93 -34.87 12.19 20.07
N TYR A 94 -35.60 11.54 20.97
CA TYR A 94 -37.01 11.87 21.19
C TYR A 94 -37.15 13.23 21.89
N ALA A 95 -38.18 13.98 21.50
CA ALA A 95 -38.46 15.28 22.11
C ALA A 95 -38.96 15.09 23.55
N PRO A 96 -38.54 15.96 24.50
CA PRO A 96 -39.08 15.91 25.85
C PRO A 96 -40.55 16.33 25.83
N ARG A 97 -41.40 15.65 26.62
CA ARG A 97 -42.79 16.08 26.81
C ARG A 97 -42.82 17.39 27.60
N PRO A 98 -43.61 18.39 27.18
CA PRO A 98 -43.80 19.59 27.98
C PRO A 98 -44.37 19.21 29.34
N ALA A 99 -43.78 19.72 30.42
CA ALA A 99 -44.27 19.50 31.77
C ALA A 99 -45.74 19.96 31.83
N SER A 100 -46.67 19.03 32.06
CA SER A 100 -48.08 19.38 32.26
C SER A 100 -48.18 20.33 33.45
N THR A 101 -48.80 21.49 33.25
CA THR A 101 -49.01 22.56 34.23
C THR A 101 -49.86 22.16 35.45
N THR A 102 -50.22 20.89 35.59
CA THR A 102 -51.11 20.36 36.64
C THR A 102 -50.44 19.42 37.65
N SER A 103 -49.12 19.21 37.60
CA SER A 103 -48.41 18.48 38.67
C SER A 103 -47.54 19.45 39.48
N PRO A 104 -47.72 19.53 40.82
CA PRO A 104 -46.93 20.42 41.66
C PRO A 104 -45.45 20.06 41.50
N ALA A 105 -44.62 21.09 41.38
CA ALA A 105 -43.19 21.04 41.10
C ALA A 105 -42.51 19.80 41.69
N ALA A 106 -42.29 18.77 40.86
CA ALA A 106 -41.32 17.74 41.17
C ALA A 106 -39.95 18.44 41.27
N PRO A 107 -39.20 18.24 42.36
CA PRO A 107 -37.91 18.90 42.53
C PRO A 107 -36.98 18.52 41.37
N ARG A 108 -36.27 19.50 40.82
CA ARG A 108 -35.19 19.34 39.79
C ARG A 108 -33.96 18.57 40.32
N ALA A 109 -34.16 17.64 41.23
CA ALA A 109 -33.11 16.93 41.94
C ALA A 109 -33.64 15.56 42.39
N THR A 110 -33.83 14.65 41.43
CA THR A 110 -33.63 13.20 41.62
C THR A 110 -33.60 12.54 40.25
N SER A 111 -32.47 11.90 39.98
CA SER A 111 -31.99 11.25 38.77
C SER A 111 -32.80 10.01 38.38
N ALA A 112 -33.99 10.20 37.81
CA ALA A 112 -34.74 9.09 37.23
C ALA A 112 -35.30 9.46 35.85
N CYS A 113 -34.64 8.95 34.81
CA CYS A 113 -35.04 9.08 33.42
C CYS A 113 -36.19 8.11 33.11
N TRP A 114 -37.41 8.61 32.99
CA TRP A 114 -38.60 7.77 32.76
C TRP A 114 -39.04 7.80 31.28
N PRO A 115 -39.63 6.69 30.78
CA PRO A 115 -40.17 6.64 29.41
C PRO A 115 -41.24 7.72 29.14
N GLU A 116 -42.04 8.08 30.15
CA GLU A 116 -43.12 9.07 30.05
C GLU A 116 -42.60 10.49 29.80
N SER A 117 -41.33 10.77 30.07
CA SER A 117 -40.71 12.07 29.85
C SER A 117 -40.48 12.38 28.37
N PHE A 118 -40.63 11.41 27.47
CA PHE A 118 -40.34 11.55 26.05
C PHE A 118 -41.57 11.33 25.15
N ASP A 119 -41.64 12.08 24.06
CA ASP A 119 -42.61 11.89 22.99
C ASP A 119 -41.96 11.07 21.86
N THR A 120 -42.34 9.80 21.75
CA THR A 120 -41.81 8.88 20.73
C THR A 120 -42.25 9.21 19.31
N ASN A 121 -43.26 10.07 19.13
CA ASN A 121 -43.73 10.48 17.80
C ASN A 121 -42.99 11.70 17.25
N ARG A 122 -42.20 12.39 18.08
CA ARG A 122 -41.46 13.59 17.69
C ARG A 122 -39.98 13.42 17.97
N THR A 123 -39.17 13.50 16.92
CA THR A 123 -37.71 13.43 17.01
C THR A 123 -37.08 14.81 16.78
N GLU A 124 -35.97 15.08 17.47
CA GLU A 124 -35.18 16.30 17.34
C GLU A 124 -33.71 15.96 17.04
N ARG A 125 -33.03 16.83 16.28
CA ARG A 125 -31.60 16.67 16.01
C ARG A 125 -30.76 16.99 17.25
N CYS A 126 -29.73 16.19 17.46
CA CYS A 126 -28.83 16.34 18.59
C CYS A 126 -27.84 17.49 18.37
N GLY A 127 -27.56 18.25 19.44
CA GLY A 127 -26.57 19.34 19.42
C GLY A 127 -25.26 19.00 20.13
N ARG A 128 -25.23 17.94 20.95
CA ARG A 128 -24.07 17.45 21.69
C ARG A 128 -24.10 15.93 21.75
N TRP A 129 -22.91 15.33 21.85
CA TRP A 129 -22.73 13.88 21.82
C TRP A 129 -21.90 13.39 22.99
N VAL A 130 -22.12 12.13 23.34
CA VAL A 130 -21.37 11.36 24.34
C VAL A 130 -20.55 10.31 23.62
N PHE A 131 -19.25 10.27 23.92
CA PHE A 131 -18.27 9.37 23.31
C PHE A 131 -17.72 8.40 24.37
N PRO A 132 -17.08 7.28 23.96
CA PRO A 132 -16.36 6.40 24.87
C PRO A 132 -15.21 7.13 25.56
N GLU A 133 -14.97 6.84 26.85
CA GLU A 133 -13.95 7.52 27.65
C GLU A 133 -12.50 7.10 27.32
N HIS A 134 -12.28 5.84 26.92
CA HIS A 134 -10.95 5.26 26.69
C HIS A 134 -10.65 4.95 25.22
N ASP A 135 -11.52 5.37 24.30
CA ASP A 135 -11.37 5.13 22.87
C ASP A 135 -11.53 6.43 22.07
N THR A 136 -10.51 7.30 22.15
CA THR A 136 -10.54 8.61 21.50
C THR A 136 -10.03 8.53 20.06
N THR A 137 -10.81 9.11 19.14
CA THR A 137 -10.47 9.22 17.72
C THR A 137 -10.71 10.64 17.21
N ILE A 138 -10.45 10.91 15.93
CA ILE A 138 -10.79 12.21 15.34
C ILE A 138 -12.29 12.50 15.38
N VAL A 139 -13.14 11.47 15.52
CA VAL A 139 -14.59 11.59 15.65
C VAL A 139 -14.95 12.34 16.93
N SER A 140 -14.49 11.84 18.08
CA SER A 140 -14.77 12.44 19.39
C SER A 140 -14.21 13.85 19.53
N GLU A 141 -13.11 14.14 18.84
CA GLU A 141 -12.35 15.34 19.08
C GLU A 141 -12.68 16.51 18.15
N PHE A 142 -12.80 16.24 16.85
CA PHE A 142 -13.24 17.26 15.90
C PHE A 142 -14.75 17.26 15.70
N ASN A 143 -15.47 16.54 16.57
CA ASN A 143 -16.93 16.39 16.57
C ASN A 143 -17.45 15.98 15.18
N VAL A 144 -16.81 14.97 14.58
CA VAL A 144 -17.20 14.42 13.28
C VAL A 144 -18.37 13.47 13.47
N THR A 145 -19.54 14.04 13.70
CA THR A 145 -20.77 13.31 13.99
C THR A 145 -21.76 13.41 12.85
N CYS A 146 -22.67 12.44 12.79
CA CYS A 146 -23.74 12.34 11.80
C CYS A 146 -23.29 12.18 10.35
N GLU A 147 -24.26 11.88 9.48
CA GLU A 147 -24.00 11.58 8.07
C GLU A 147 -23.43 12.79 7.32
N ASP A 148 -23.86 13.99 7.67
CA ASP A 148 -23.45 15.26 7.05
C ASP A 148 -21.93 15.48 7.10
N ASN A 149 -21.25 14.98 8.13
CA ASN A 149 -19.79 15.12 8.30
C ASN A 149 -19.02 13.81 8.09
N ARG A 150 -19.67 12.66 7.82
CA ARG A 150 -19.01 11.34 7.74
C ARG A 150 -17.92 11.27 6.67
N TRP A 151 -18.06 12.04 5.59
CA TRP A 151 -17.04 12.17 4.53
C TRP A 151 -15.69 12.70 5.03
N LYS A 152 -15.66 13.38 6.20
CA LYS A 152 -14.42 13.82 6.82
C LYS A 152 -13.56 12.63 7.26
N LEU A 153 -14.15 11.50 7.66
CA LEU A 153 -13.35 10.32 8.02
C LEU A 153 -12.63 9.72 6.80
N THR A 154 -13.31 9.70 5.65
CA THR A 154 -12.78 9.08 4.42
C THR A 154 -11.77 9.96 3.71
N ILE A 155 -11.92 11.29 3.76
CA ILE A 155 -11.00 12.22 3.08
C ILE A 155 -9.57 12.17 3.66
N VAL A 156 -9.40 11.80 4.94
CA VAL A 156 -8.08 11.60 5.56
C VAL A 156 -7.27 10.58 4.77
N GLY A 157 -7.87 9.43 4.47
CA GLY A 157 -7.22 8.38 3.69
C GLY A 157 -6.97 8.80 2.25
N SER A 158 -7.93 9.47 1.61
CA SER A 158 -7.76 9.97 0.25
C SER A 158 -6.61 10.97 0.13
N LEU A 159 -6.45 11.87 1.11
CA LEU A 159 -5.34 12.83 1.16
C LEU A 159 -4.00 12.15 1.46
N ASN A 160 -3.99 11.11 2.30
CA ASN A 160 -2.79 10.29 2.53
C ASN A 160 -2.30 9.68 1.20
N PHE A 161 -3.18 8.98 0.48
CA PHE A 161 -2.83 8.39 -0.81
C PHE A 161 -2.53 9.43 -1.90
N LEU A 162 -3.19 10.60 -1.87
CA LEU A 162 -2.89 11.70 -2.79
C LEU A 162 -1.49 12.26 -2.53
N GLY A 163 -1.11 12.43 -1.26
CA GLY A 163 0.25 12.77 -0.85
C GLY A 163 1.25 11.76 -1.41
N GLN A 164 1.00 10.45 -1.26
CA GLN A 164 1.85 9.42 -1.83
C GLN A 164 1.91 9.44 -3.36
N LEU A 165 0.81 9.73 -4.04
CA LEU A 165 0.73 9.82 -5.51
C LEU A 165 1.61 10.96 -6.03
N LEU A 166 1.51 12.15 -5.43
CA LEU A 166 2.27 13.33 -5.84
C LEU A 166 3.73 13.30 -5.35
N GLY A 167 3.96 12.70 -4.18
CA GLY A 167 5.28 12.56 -3.57
C GLY A 167 6.20 11.60 -4.32
N MET A 168 5.64 10.57 -4.99
CA MET A 168 6.46 9.58 -5.69
C MET A 168 7.30 10.18 -6.83
N PRO A 169 6.74 10.90 -7.82
CA PRO A 169 7.54 11.55 -8.86
C PRO A 169 8.58 12.51 -8.29
N PHE A 170 8.20 13.30 -7.29
CA PHE A 170 9.10 14.22 -6.61
C PHE A 170 10.29 13.49 -5.98
N SER A 171 10.01 12.43 -5.23
CA SER A 171 11.01 11.60 -4.57
C SER A 171 11.93 10.89 -5.57
N GLY A 172 11.41 10.45 -6.73
CA GLY A 172 12.21 9.86 -7.80
C GLY A 172 13.23 10.84 -8.38
N VAL A 173 12.77 12.03 -8.76
CA VAL A 173 13.66 13.11 -9.26
C VAL A 173 14.69 13.49 -8.21
N TYR A 174 14.29 13.58 -6.94
CA TYR A 174 15.18 13.88 -5.83
C TYR A 174 16.24 12.78 -5.64
N SER A 175 15.82 11.51 -5.62
CA SER A 175 16.71 10.35 -5.47
C SER A 175 17.75 10.24 -6.58
N ASP A 176 17.37 10.56 -7.81
CA ASP A 176 18.30 10.49 -8.93
C ASP A 176 19.31 11.64 -8.91
N ARG A 177 18.90 12.83 -8.43
CA ARG A 177 19.77 14.00 -8.34
C ARG A 177 20.73 13.93 -7.15
N PHE A 178 20.24 13.54 -5.98
CA PHE A 178 20.96 13.62 -4.70
C PHE A 178 21.38 12.26 -4.11
N GLY A 179 20.97 11.16 -4.74
CA GLY A 179 21.27 9.81 -4.28
C GLY A 179 20.16 9.23 -3.41
N ARG A 180 20.22 7.92 -3.17
CA ARG A 180 19.17 7.18 -2.44
C ARG A 180 19.31 7.44 -0.94
N ARG A 181 20.54 7.43 -0.43
CA ARG A 181 20.83 7.81 0.96
C ARG A 181 20.50 9.28 1.21
N GLY A 182 20.82 10.16 0.26
CA GLY A 182 20.46 11.59 0.34
C GLY A 182 18.95 11.82 0.50
N LEU A 183 18.12 11.08 -0.25
CA LEU A 183 16.67 11.09 -0.08
C LEU A 183 16.25 10.68 1.33
N LEU A 184 16.78 9.55 1.82
CA LEU A 184 16.44 9.04 3.16
C LEU A 184 16.87 10.00 4.27
N LEU A 185 18.01 10.68 4.14
CA LEU A 185 18.48 11.65 5.14
C LEU A 185 17.65 12.94 5.22
N VAL A 186 16.86 13.27 4.17
CA VAL A 186 16.11 14.53 4.10
C VAL A 186 14.61 14.30 4.18
N LEU A 187 14.04 13.46 3.32
CA LEU A 187 12.59 13.30 3.24
C LEU A 187 12.03 12.49 4.41
N MET A 188 12.82 11.53 4.93
CA MET A 188 12.35 10.70 6.04
C MET A 188 12.23 11.49 7.37
N PRO A 189 13.21 12.33 7.78
CA PRO A 189 13.00 13.23 8.92
C PRO A 189 11.85 14.22 8.74
N LEU A 190 11.61 14.71 7.52
CA LEU A 190 10.48 15.59 7.23
C LEU A 190 9.13 14.87 7.41
N SER A 191 9.01 13.64 6.90
CA SER A 191 7.85 12.78 7.16
C SER A 191 7.65 12.54 8.66
N LEU A 192 8.72 12.16 9.38
CA LEU A 192 8.68 11.98 10.84
C LEU A 192 8.20 13.24 11.58
N ALA A 193 8.72 14.41 11.22
CA ALA A 193 8.33 15.68 11.83
C ALA A 193 6.85 15.98 11.59
N CYS A 194 6.38 15.87 10.33
CA CYS A 194 4.97 16.06 10.00
C CYS A 194 4.06 15.05 10.72
N GLY A 195 4.47 13.77 10.78
CA GLY A 195 3.73 12.70 11.43
C GLY A 195 3.58 12.91 12.94
N ILE A 196 4.65 13.29 13.65
CA ILE A 196 4.60 13.61 15.09
C ILE A 196 3.79 14.89 15.33
N TRP A 197 4.02 15.94 14.53
CA TRP A 197 3.32 17.22 14.67
C TRP A 197 1.80 17.06 14.47
N ARG A 198 1.39 16.13 13.60
CA ARG A 198 -0.03 15.77 13.40
C ARG A 198 -0.70 15.33 14.69
N SER A 199 0.01 14.68 15.62
CA SER A 199 -0.54 14.29 16.93
C SER A 199 -0.84 15.48 17.84
N PHE A 200 -0.33 16.68 17.55
CA PHE A 200 -0.61 17.91 18.30
C PHE A 200 -1.63 18.81 17.60
N ALA A 201 -2.18 18.39 16.46
CA ALA A 201 -3.17 19.17 15.74
C ALA A 201 -4.44 19.33 16.60
N THR A 202 -4.85 20.58 16.77
CA THR A 202 -6.09 21.00 17.44
C THR A 202 -7.19 21.40 16.46
N SER A 203 -6.85 21.55 15.18
CA SER A 203 -7.81 21.77 14.10
C SER A 203 -7.77 20.63 13.09
N TYR A 204 -8.95 20.32 12.55
CA TYR A 204 -9.12 19.28 11.53
C TYR A 204 -8.31 19.57 10.25
N ASP A 205 -8.28 20.83 9.81
CA ASP A 205 -7.54 21.23 8.61
C ASP A 205 -6.01 21.08 8.77
N ALA A 206 -5.47 21.42 9.94
CA ALA A 206 -4.06 21.19 10.23
C ALA A 206 -3.75 19.69 10.27
N PHE A 207 -4.63 18.87 10.84
CA PHE A 207 -4.50 17.41 10.83
C PHE A 207 -4.46 16.87 9.39
N LEU A 208 -5.34 17.34 8.51
CA LEU A 208 -5.37 16.94 7.10
C LEU A 208 -4.10 17.36 6.34
N ALA A 209 -3.67 18.63 6.49
CA ALA A 209 -2.47 19.12 5.83
C ALA A 209 -1.23 18.32 6.23
N LEU A 210 -1.07 18.04 7.53
CA LEU A 210 0.05 17.24 8.03
C LEU A 210 -0.02 15.79 7.57
N THR A 211 -1.22 15.20 7.46
CA THR A 211 -1.41 13.86 6.89
C THR A 211 -0.93 13.81 5.44
N PHE A 212 -1.28 14.82 4.65
CA PHE A 212 -0.85 14.92 3.26
C PHE A 212 0.67 15.06 3.13
N PHE A 213 1.28 15.99 3.87
CA PHE A 213 2.71 16.25 3.77
C PHE A 213 3.57 15.10 4.29
N ASP A 214 3.18 14.47 5.40
CA ASP A 214 3.83 13.26 5.89
C ASP A 214 3.86 12.18 4.79
N SER A 215 2.70 11.90 4.19
CA SER A 215 2.56 10.92 3.12
C SER A 215 3.35 11.29 1.86
N PHE A 216 3.40 12.58 1.52
CA PHE A 216 4.17 13.11 0.40
C PHE A 216 5.66 12.88 0.56
N PHE A 217 6.21 13.17 1.74
CA PHE A 217 7.64 12.96 2.02
C PHE A 217 7.98 11.47 2.21
N ALA A 218 7.07 10.66 2.76
CA ALA A 218 7.27 9.22 2.93
C ALA A 218 7.21 8.43 1.60
N ALA A 219 6.58 8.97 0.55
CA ALA A 219 6.25 8.26 -0.69
C ALA A 219 7.42 7.52 -1.36
N GLY A 220 8.63 8.08 -1.29
CA GLY A 220 9.84 7.53 -1.93
C GLY A 220 10.71 6.66 -1.04
N VAL A 221 10.42 6.60 0.27
CA VAL A 221 11.27 5.93 1.27
C VAL A 221 11.37 4.43 0.97
N TYR A 222 10.23 3.77 0.73
CA TYR A 222 10.20 2.33 0.43
C TYR A 222 11.01 2.00 -0.83
N SER A 223 10.84 2.77 -1.91
CA SER A 223 11.59 2.57 -3.16
C SER A 223 13.10 2.79 -2.96
N ALA A 224 13.50 3.82 -2.23
CA ALA A 224 14.92 4.09 -1.98
C ALA A 224 15.57 2.96 -1.16
N VAL A 225 14.88 2.48 -0.13
CA VAL A 225 15.31 1.35 0.72
C VAL A 225 15.42 0.06 -0.09
N PHE A 226 14.40 -0.23 -0.89
CA PHE A 226 14.38 -1.40 -1.77
C PHE A 226 15.56 -1.38 -2.75
N ILE A 227 15.81 -0.25 -3.41
CA ILE A 227 16.92 -0.10 -4.36
C ILE A 227 18.27 -0.28 -3.65
N LEU A 228 18.48 0.40 -2.51
CA LEU A 228 19.73 0.27 -1.74
C LEU A 228 19.98 -1.19 -1.34
N GLY A 229 18.96 -1.88 -0.82
CA GLY A 229 19.07 -3.28 -0.40
C GLY A 229 19.45 -4.21 -1.56
N VAL A 230 18.79 -4.07 -2.71
CA VAL A 230 19.03 -4.91 -3.90
C VAL A 230 20.37 -4.63 -4.56
N GLU A 231 20.86 -3.39 -4.48
CA GLU A 231 22.17 -2.98 -5.02
C GLU A 231 23.36 -3.42 -4.18
N LEU A 232 23.14 -3.66 -2.88
CA LEU A 232 24.16 -4.14 -1.93
C LEU A 232 24.44 -5.64 -2.05
N VAL A 233 23.53 -6.42 -2.64
CA VAL A 233 23.60 -7.88 -2.73
C VAL A 233 23.89 -8.38 -4.14
N ALA A 234 24.50 -9.56 -4.23
CA ALA A 234 24.79 -10.21 -5.51
C ALA A 234 23.51 -10.54 -6.31
N ALA A 235 23.62 -10.61 -7.63
CA ALA A 235 22.49 -10.83 -8.54
C ALA A 235 21.62 -12.04 -8.17
N ARG A 236 22.26 -13.15 -7.76
CA ARG A 236 21.58 -14.39 -7.32
C ARG A 236 20.68 -14.21 -6.10
N GLN A 237 21.01 -13.28 -5.21
CA GLN A 237 20.31 -13.07 -3.94
C GLN A 237 19.27 -11.95 -3.98
N ARG A 238 19.19 -11.20 -5.09
CA ARG A 238 18.28 -10.07 -5.23
C ARG A 238 16.82 -10.46 -5.00
N VAL A 239 16.40 -11.63 -5.52
CA VAL A 239 15.03 -12.12 -5.33
C VAL A 239 14.72 -12.33 -3.85
N VAL A 240 15.60 -13.03 -3.13
CA VAL A 240 15.44 -13.28 -1.68
C VAL A 240 15.45 -11.95 -0.91
N GLY A 241 16.37 -11.03 -1.23
CA GLY A 241 16.40 -9.71 -0.60
C GLY A 241 15.10 -8.93 -0.82
N SER A 242 14.62 -8.86 -2.05
CA SER A 242 13.34 -8.22 -2.38
C SER A 242 12.17 -8.82 -1.62
N SER A 243 12.12 -10.15 -1.48
CA SER A 243 11.09 -10.84 -0.70
C SER A 243 11.17 -10.52 0.80
N VAL A 244 12.38 -10.45 1.38
CA VAL A 244 12.56 -10.09 2.79
C VAL A 244 12.05 -8.67 3.05
N VAL A 245 12.39 -7.70 2.18
CA VAL A 245 11.89 -6.32 2.31
C VAL A 245 10.36 -6.28 2.28
N ALA A 246 9.72 -7.02 1.37
CA ALA A 246 8.27 -7.10 1.30
C ALA A 246 7.66 -7.70 2.58
N CYS A 247 8.22 -8.78 3.11
CA CYS A 247 7.75 -9.37 4.38
C CYS A 247 7.87 -8.39 5.55
N PHE A 248 8.93 -7.58 5.62
CA PHE A 248 9.10 -6.57 6.68
C PHE A 248 8.10 -5.41 6.55
N PHE A 249 7.65 -5.09 5.34
CA PHE A 249 6.55 -4.16 5.15
C PHE A 249 5.24 -4.71 5.76
N SER A 250 4.90 -5.97 5.45
CA SER A 250 3.74 -6.66 6.02
C SER A 250 3.83 -6.80 7.55
N LEU A 251 5.02 -7.09 8.09
CA LEU A 251 5.27 -7.08 9.54
C LEU A 251 5.11 -5.67 10.13
N GLY A 252 5.47 -4.62 9.39
CA GLY A 252 5.22 -3.24 9.78
C GLY A 252 3.72 -2.93 9.89
N ILE A 253 2.89 -3.44 8.98
CA ILE A 253 1.42 -3.33 9.08
C ILE A 253 0.92 -4.07 10.33
N ALA A 254 1.40 -5.29 10.59
CA ALA A 254 1.05 -6.04 11.79
C ALA A 254 1.48 -5.30 13.08
N LEU A 255 2.68 -4.71 13.10
CA LEU A 255 3.15 -3.90 14.22
C LEU A 255 2.28 -2.67 14.44
N LEU A 256 1.83 -2.01 13.35
CA LEU A 256 0.91 -0.88 13.45
C LEU A 256 -0.40 -1.30 14.13
N GLY A 257 -0.97 -2.45 13.75
CA GLY A 257 -2.16 -3.00 14.40
C GLY A 257 -1.93 -3.32 15.88
N ALA A 258 -0.76 -3.88 16.24
CA ALA A 258 -0.41 -4.16 17.62
C ALA A 258 -0.24 -2.88 18.46
N VAL A 259 0.38 -1.83 17.91
CA VAL A 259 0.48 -0.51 18.57
C VAL A 259 -0.91 0.08 18.79
N ALA A 260 -1.79 -0.02 17.79
CA ALA A 260 -3.18 0.43 17.90
C ALA A 260 -3.95 -0.34 18.98
N TRP A 261 -3.70 -1.65 19.11
CA TRP A 261 -4.34 -2.48 20.14
C TRP A 261 -3.91 -2.08 21.54
N CYS A 262 -2.61 -1.86 21.75
CA CYS A 262 -2.07 -1.48 23.05
C CYS A 262 -2.48 -0.05 23.48
N GLN A 263 -2.73 0.85 22.53
CA GLN A 263 -3.03 2.26 22.77
C GLN A 263 -4.13 2.75 21.82
N PRO A 264 -5.40 2.71 22.24
CA PRO A 264 -6.53 3.16 21.43
C PRO A 264 -6.55 4.67 21.17
N ASP A 265 -5.98 5.47 22.07
CA ASP A 265 -5.90 6.93 21.92
C ASP A 265 -5.08 7.33 20.69
N TRP A 266 -5.74 7.91 19.70
CA TRP A 266 -5.13 8.16 18.38
C TRP A 266 -3.87 9.04 18.44
N ARG A 267 -3.76 9.95 19.40
CA ARG A 267 -2.57 10.80 19.59
C ARG A 267 -1.36 10.01 20.07
N TRP A 268 -1.55 9.24 21.13
CA TRP A 268 -0.48 8.41 21.70
C TRP A 268 -0.10 7.30 20.74
N GLN A 269 -1.09 6.72 20.04
CA GLN A 269 -0.87 5.78 18.97
C GLN A 269 0.07 6.35 17.89
N ILE A 270 -0.14 7.59 17.43
CA ILE A 270 0.76 8.25 16.48
C ILE A 270 2.17 8.43 17.07
N ARG A 271 2.28 8.95 18.29
CA ARG A 271 3.59 9.21 18.91
C ARG A 271 4.40 7.93 19.08
N ILE A 272 3.78 6.86 19.54
CA ILE A 272 4.41 5.55 19.73
C ILE A 272 4.71 4.90 18.39
N GLY A 273 3.77 4.96 17.44
CA GLY A 273 3.91 4.39 16.10
C GLY A 273 5.06 5.01 15.28
N TYR A 274 5.45 6.25 15.56
CA TYR A 274 6.59 6.91 14.90
C TYR A 274 7.92 6.73 15.66
N LEU A 275 7.97 6.03 16.79
CA LEU A 275 9.24 5.69 17.46
C LEU A 275 10.18 4.87 16.56
N PRO A 276 9.72 3.81 15.85
CA PRO A 276 10.56 3.09 14.88
C PRO A 276 11.11 4.00 13.77
N ALA A 277 10.34 5.01 13.37
CA ALA A 277 10.75 5.98 12.37
C ALA A 277 11.89 6.89 12.86
N ALA A 278 11.86 7.31 14.13
CA ALA A 278 12.97 8.05 14.74
C ALA A 278 14.26 7.22 14.78
N LEU A 279 14.18 5.95 15.17
CA LEU A 279 15.32 5.02 15.15
C LEU A 279 15.87 4.81 13.74
N SER A 280 14.98 4.77 12.76
CA SER A 280 15.33 4.60 11.35
C SER A 280 16.11 5.79 10.80
N VAL A 281 15.81 7.03 11.21
CA VAL A 281 16.61 8.21 10.83
C VAL A 281 18.05 8.06 11.31
N ALA A 282 18.27 7.56 12.54
CA ALA A 282 19.60 7.27 13.06
C ALA A 282 20.28 6.13 12.28
N ALA A 283 19.55 5.07 11.92
CA ALA A 283 20.07 3.95 11.14
C ALA A 283 20.59 4.38 9.75
N VAL A 284 19.90 5.32 9.08
CA VAL A 284 20.25 5.81 7.74
C VAL A 284 21.62 6.49 7.71
N TRP A 285 22.07 7.09 8.82
CA TRP A 285 23.40 7.71 8.91
C TRP A 285 24.53 6.69 8.69
N PHE A 286 24.34 5.45 9.11
CA PHE A 286 25.33 4.38 8.98
C PHE A 286 25.33 3.69 7.62
N LEU A 287 24.28 3.87 6.82
CA LEU A 287 24.15 3.25 5.51
C LEU A 287 25.11 3.88 4.48
N PRO A 288 25.75 3.09 3.61
CA PRO A 288 26.45 3.60 2.45
C PRO A 288 25.47 4.10 1.39
N GLU A 289 25.95 4.97 0.50
CA GLU A 289 25.21 5.33 -0.71
C GLU A 289 25.31 4.21 -1.77
N SER A 290 24.36 4.21 -2.71
CA SER A 290 24.35 3.34 -3.89
C SER A 290 25.67 3.44 -4.68
N VAL A 291 26.39 2.32 -4.76
CA VAL A 291 27.63 2.20 -5.56
C VAL A 291 27.34 2.48 -7.04
N ARG A 292 26.20 1.98 -7.55
CA ARG A 292 25.79 2.20 -8.94
C ARG A 292 25.51 3.66 -9.24
N TRP A 293 24.84 4.37 -8.34
CA TRP A 293 24.60 5.80 -8.50
C TRP A 293 25.90 6.60 -8.46
N LEU A 294 26.83 6.26 -7.56
CA LEU A 294 28.13 6.92 -7.51
C LEU A 294 28.88 6.76 -8.85
N LEU A 295 28.88 5.55 -9.43
CA LEU A 295 29.46 5.29 -10.74
C LEU A 295 28.76 6.05 -11.87
N SER A 296 27.43 6.17 -11.84
CA SER A 296 26.67 6.93 -12.85
C SER A 296 26.87 8.44 -12.74
N ARG A 297 27.27 8.94 -11.57
CA ARG A 297 27.67 10.34 -11.37
C ARG A 297 29.16 10.59 -11.64
N GLY A 298 29.95 9.53 -11.86
CA GLY A 298 31.41 9.61 -12.07
C GLY A 298 32.23 9.72 -10.78
N ARG A 299 31.61 9.49 -9.61
CA ARG A 299 32.26 9.50 -8.29
C ARG A 299 32.89 8.14 -7.98
N THR A 300 33.86 7.72 -8.80
CA THR A 300 34.48 6.37 -8.71
C THR A 300 35.27 6.18 -7.41
N GLY A 301 35.96 7.21 -6.91
CA GLY A 301 36.76 7.11 -5.68
C GLY A 301 35.93 6.73 -4.45
N GLU A 302 34.72 7.29 -4.33
CA GLU A 302 33.80 6.96 -3.23
C GLU A 302 33.20 5.56 -3.39
N ALA A 303 32.85 5.17 -4.62
CA ALA A 303 32.38 3.83 -4.94
C ALA A 303 33.43 2.76 -4.55
N GLU A 304 34.70 3.01 -4.86
CA GLU A 304 35.80 2.13 -4.47
C GLU A 304 36.04 2.11 -2.96
N ALA A 305 35.93 3.26 -2.28
CA ALA A 305 36.04 3.31 -0.82
C ALA A 305 34.97 2.45 -0.12
N ILE A 306 33.74 2.46 -0.63
CA ILE A 306 32.67 1.59 -0.14
C ILE A 306 33.03 0.11 -0.36
N LEU A 307 33.51 -0.28 -1.55
CA LEU A 307 33.91 -1.67 -1.82
C LEU A 307 35.10 -2.13 -0.97
N ARG A 308 36.08 -1.24 -0.70
CA ARG A 308 37.19 -1.54 0.23
C ARG A 308 36.67 -1.76 1.65
N ARG A 309 35.69 -0.96 2.11
CA ARG A 309 35.02 -1.17 3.39
C ARG A 309 34.27 -2.50 3.44
N VAL A 310 33.59 -2.88 2.35
CA VAL A 310 32.91 -4.19 2.23
C VAL A 310 33.92 -5.32 2.39
N ALA A 311 35.02 -5.28 1.64
CA ALA A 311 36.08 -6.29 1.72
C ALA A 311 36.68 -6.40 3.13
N ALA A 312 36.93 -5.26 3.79
CA ALA A 312 37.48 -5.23 5.15
C ALA A 312 36.53 -5.86 6.18
N VAL A 313 35.24 -5.52 6.15
CA VAL A 313 34.23 -6.06 7.08
C VAL A 313 33.93 -7.53 6.80
N ASN A 314 33.97 -7.93 5.52
CA ASN A 314 33.78 -9.32 5.11
C ASN A 314 35.06 -10.17 5.28
N ARG A 315 36.18 -9.57 5.69
CA ARG A 315 37.48 -10.21 5.86
C ARG A 315 37.99 -10.90 4.59
N VAL A 316 37.75 -10.28 3.44
CA VAL A 316 38.23 -10.78 2.14
C VAL A 316 39.50 -10.00 1.74
N PRO A 317 40.66 -10.67 1.57
CA PRO A 317 41.88 -10.00 1.14
C PRO A 317 41.75 -9.53 -0.31
N LEU A 318 42.05 -8.25 -0.56
CA LEU A 318 42.00 -7.67 -1.90
C LEU A 318 43.27 -8.00 -2.68
N SER A 319 43.17 -8.84 -3.71
CA SER A 319 44.33 -9.30 -4.50
C SER A 319 44.88 -8.26 -5.52
N GLY A 320 44.48 -6.99 -5.43
CA GLY A 320 44.95 -5.93 -6.34
C GLY A 320 44.17 -4.61 -6.24
N PRO A 321 44.55 -3.57 -7.03
CA PRO A 321 43.87 -2.28 -7.03
C PRO A 321 42.44 -2.40 -7.60
N LEU A 322 41.44 -2.21 -6.74
CA LEU A 322 40.03 -2.05 -7.12
C LEU A 322 39.87 -0.73 -7.89
N THR A 323 39.86 -0.81 -9.22
CA THR A 323 39.62 0.33 -10.12
C THR A 323 38.32 0.13 -10.89
N LEU A 324 37.30 0.92 -10.55
CA LEU A 324 35.98 0.81 -11.17
C LEU A 324 35.86 1.72 -12.38
N ARG A 325 35.23 1.23 -13.46
CA ARG A 325 34.89 2.08 -14.61
C ARG A 325 33.61 2.86 -14.32
N SER A 326 33.65 4.17 -14.58
CA SER A 326 32.48 5.04 -14.52
C SER A 326 31.55 4.75 -15.69
N THR A 327 30.29 4.43 -15.42
CA THR A 327 29.26 4.26 -16.45
C THR A 327 28.96 5.57 -17.19
N LYS A 328 29.16 6.72 -16.53
CA LYS A 328 29.04 8.05 -17.15
C LYS A 328 30.07 8.26 -18.26
N VAL A 329 31.31 7.83 -18.03
CA VAL A 329 32.41 7.96 -19.01
C VAL A 329 32.22 7.00 -20.17
N VAL A 330 31.76 5.77 -19.91
CA VAL A 330 31.40 4.80 -20.95
C VAL A 330 30.26 5.30 -21.82
N ALA A 331 29.21 5.86 -21.22
CA ALA A 331 28.08 6.43 -21.95
C ALA A 331 28.48 7.66 -22.79
N SER A 332 29.31 8.55 -22.22
CA SER A 332 29.82 9.74 -22.94
C SER A 332 30.77 9.38 -24.10
N ALA A 333 31.56 8.31 -23.96
CA ALA A 333 32.43 7.80 -25.01
C ALA A 333 31.63 7.10 -26.12
N ALA A 334 30.57 6.37 -25.77
CA ALA A 334 29.65 5.74 -26.73
C ALA A 334 28.81 6.78 -27.50
N SER A 335 28.46 7.91 -26.90
CA SER A 335 27.76 9.02 -27.57
C SER A 335 28.65 9.86 -28.48
N GLY A 336 29.98 9.67 -28.44
CA GLY A 336 30.94 10.39 -29.29
C GLY A 336 31.05 9.84 -30.72
N GLY A 337 30.37 8.73 -31.04
CA GLY A 337 30.43 8.08 -32.36
C GLY A 337 29.04 7.93 -32.99
N GLY A 338 28.66 8.90 -33.82
CA GLY A 338 27.59 8.77 -34.80
C GLY A 338 26.23 9.32 -34.37
N GLY A 339 25.87 10.46 -34.96
CA GLY A 339 24.54 11.04 -34.88
C GLY A 339 23.47 10.05 -35.33
N ARG A 340 22.63 9.62 -34.39
CA ARG A 340 21.27 9.20 -34.69
C ARG A 340 20.38 10.29 -34.13
N GLY A 341 19.59 10.88 -35.01
CA GLY A 341 18.64 11.94 -34.69
C GLY A 341 17.66 11.49 -33.62
N TRP A 342 16.83 12.44 -33.19
CA TRP A 342 15.68 12.29 -32.29
C TRP A 342 14.75 11.12 -32.67
N ASP A 343 15.18 9.88 -32.45
CA ASP A 343 14.33 8.71 -32.53
C ASP A 343 13.40 8.80 -31.33
N SER A 344 12.17 9.26 -31.62
CA SER A 344 10.98 9.31 -30.77
C SER A 344 11.13 8.51 -29.47
N SER A 345 10.93 9.14 -28.31
CA SER A 345 11.12 8.50 -27.00
C SER A 345 10.47 7.10 -26.97
N PRO A 346 11.08 6.11 -26.31
CA PRO A 346 10.62 4.71 -26.36
C PRO A 346 9.13 4.54 -26.02
N ILE A 347 8.61 5.38 -25.11
CA ILE A 347 7.20 5.40 -24.74
C ILE A 347 6.29 5.95 -25.85
N VAL A 348 6.75 6.93 -26.64
CA VAL A 348 6.02 7.44 -27.81
C VAL A 348 5.86 6.34 -28.87
N GLN A 349 6.82 5.43 -29.00
CA GLN A 349 6.70 4.28 -29.91
C GLN A 349 5.63 3.28 -29.43
N VAL A 350 5.47 3.10 -28.12
CA VAL A 350 4.36 2.32 -27.53
C VAL A 350 3.02 2.97 -27.87
N PHE A 351 2.93 4.30 -27.74
CA PHE A 351 1.75 5.08 -28.11
C PHE A 351 1.50 5.16 -29.64
N ARG A 352 2.43 4.79 -30.50
CA ARG A 352 2.15 4.72 -31.95
C ARG A 352 1.51 3.40 -32.39
N SER A 353 1.60 2.36 -31.57
CA SER A 353 1.09 1.04 -31.90
C SER A 353 -0.26 0.79 -31.24
N GLY A 354 -1.34 0.69 -32.03
CA GLY A 354 -2.70 0.44 -31.50
C GLY A 354 -2.83 -0.81 -30.63
N LEU A 355 -2.09 -1.88 -30.93
CA LEU A 355 -2.08 -3.10 -30.09
C LEU A 355 -1.40 -2.87 -28.74
N LEU A 356 -0.29 -2.12 -28.71
CA LEU A 356 0.44 -1.86 -27.46
C LEU A 356 -0.28 -0.82 -26.61
N GLN A 357 -0.91 0.18 -27.23
CA GLN A 357 -1.84 1.08 -26.56
C GLN A 357 -3.00 0.31 -25.92
N ARG A 358 -3.63 -0.63 -26.64
CA ARG A 358 -4.69 -1.46 -26.07
C ARG A 358 -4.20 -2.26 -24.87
N ARG A 359 -3.03 -2.90 -24.95
CA ARG A 359 -2.42 -3.61 -23.81
C ARG A 359 -2.12 -2.67 -22.64
N LEU A 360 -1.63 -1.46 -22.93
CA LEU A 360 -1.37 -0.42 -21.92
C LEU A 360 -2.66 -0.04 -21.19
N TRP A 361 -3.73 0.30 -21.89
CA TRP A 361 -4.99 0.67 -21.27
C TRP A 361 -5.63 -0.47 -20.47
N LEU A 362 -5.65 -1.70 -21.02
CA LEU A 362 -6.16 -2.87 -20.29
C LEU A 362 -5.36 -3.12 -19.01
N THR A 363 -4.02 -3.04 -19.09
CA THR A 363 -3.15 -3.20 -17.93
C THR A 363 -3.39 -2.09 -16.92
N THR A 364 -3.50 -0.83 -17.34
CA THR A 364 -3.82 0.30 -16.47
C THR A 364 -5.15 0.13 -15.74
N VAL A 365 -6.19 -0.39 -16.40
CA VAL A 365 -7.47 -0.71 -15.74
C VAL A 365 -7.27 -1.77 -14.65
N LEU A 366 -6.46 -2.81 -14.91
CA LEU A 366 -6.13 -3.82 -13.89
C LEU A 366 -5.35 -3.23 -12.72
N TRP A 367 -4.42 -2.30 -12.96
CA TRP A 367 -3.69 -1.58 -11.91
C TRP A 367 -4.62 -0.76 -11.02
N LEU A 368 -5.56 -0.04 -11.64
CA LEU A 368 -6.57 0.75 -10.93
C LEU A 368 -7.48 -0.15 -10.10
N ALA A 369 -8.00 -1.24 -10.69
CA ALA A 369 -8.83 -2.21 -10.01
C ALA A 369 -8.12 -2.87 -8.82
N ASN A 370 -6.88 -3.34 -9.02
CA ASN A 370 -6.08 -3.95 -7.95
C ASN A 370 -5.79 -2.96 -6.84
N SER A 371 -5.37 -1.73 -7.17
CA SER A 371 -5.07 -0.71 -6.16
C SER A 371 -6.32 -0.33 -5.36
N PHE A 372 -7.45 -0.11 -6.04
CA PHE A 372 -8.72 0.22 -5.40
C PHE A 372 -9.18 -0.87 -4.42
N VAL A 373 -9.18 -2.14 -4.85
CA VAL A 373 -9.62 -3.25 -3.98
C VAL A 373 -8.60 -3.57 -2.90
N TYR A 374 -7.30 -3.55 -3.19
CA TYR A 374 -6.26 -3.88 -2.21
C TYR A 374 -6.29 -2.93 -0.99
N PHE A 375 -6.35 -1.61 -1.25
CA PHE A 375 -6.44 -0.62 -0.18
C PHE A 375 -7.85 -0.52 0.40
N GLY A 376 -8.89 -0.73 -0.42
CA GLY A 376 -10.28 -0.75 0.05
C GLY A 376 -10.54 -1.88 1.06
N LEU A 377 -10.01 -3.07 0.80
CA LEU A 377 -10.03 -4.17 1.77
C LEU A 377 -9.21 -3.79 3.01
N ALA A 378 -7.98 -3.30 2.86
CA ALA A 378 -7.16 -2.89 4.01
C ALA A 378 -7.92 -1.94 4.96
N MET A 379 -8.63 -0.94 4.42
CA MET A 379 -9.49 -0.05 5.21
C MET A 379 -10.69 -0.77 5.84
N ARG A 380 -11.32 -1.70 5.14
CA ARG A 380 -12.48 -2.45 5.66
C ARG A 380 -12.12 -3.44 6.76
N SER A 381 -10.86 -3.84 6.89
CA SER A 381 -10.43 -4.79 7.95
C SER A 381 -10.79 -4.32 9.37
N VAL A 382 -10.78 -3.00 9.63
CA VAL A 382 -11.17 -2.44 10.95
C VAL A 382 -12.68 -2.26 11.13
N ALA A 383 -13.47 -2.42 10.06
CA ALA A 383 -14.93 -2.35 10.09
C ALA A 383 -15.59 -3.75 10.07
N LEU A 384 -14.78 -4.82 10.08
CA LEU A 384 -15.27 -6.19 10.12
C LEU A 384 -15.73 -6.55 11.55
N ALA A 385 -16.73 -7.43 11.66
CA ALA A 385 -17.17 -7.98 12.95
C ALA A 385 -16.02 -8.69 13.70
N GLY A 386 -16.13 -8.76 15.02
CA GLY A 386 -15.09 -9.27 15.91
C GLY A 386 -14.07 -8.20 16.33
N ASP A 387 -12.85 -8.64 16.66
CA ASP A 387 -11.78 -7.74 17.11
C ASP A 387 -11.09 -7.04 15.92
N LEU A 388 -11.29 -5.72 15.84
CA LEU A 388 -10.76 -4.89 14.74
C LEU A 388 -9.23 -4.90 14.64
N TYR A 389 -8.52 -5.03 15.78
CA TYR A 389 -7.06 -5.00 15.80
C TYR A 389 -6.51 -6.31 15.28
N LEU A 390 -7.05 -7.44 15.76
CA LEU A 390 -6.73 -8.76 15.26
C LEU A 390 -7.01 -8.87 13.76
N ASN A 391 -8.17 -8.39 13.30
CA ASN A 391 -8.55 -8.39 11.90
C ASN A 391 -7.53 -7.64 11.03
N PHE A 392 -7.08 -6.46 11.47
CA PHE A 392 -6.05 -5.68 10.76
C PHE A 392 -4.68 -6.38 10.75
N ILE A 393 -4.25 -6.94 11.89
CA ILE A 393 -2.99 -7.68 12.01
C ILE A 393 -2.97 -8.89 11.06
N LEU A 394 -4.03 -9.70 11.07
CA LEU A 394 -4.14 -10.86 10.20
C LEU A 394 -4.20 -10.46 8.72
N ALA A 395 -4.90 -9.36 8.39
CA ALA A 395 -4.94 -8.82 7.03
C ALA A 395 -3.57 -8.32 6.53
N GLY A 396 -2.69 -7.86 7.42
CA GLY A 396 -1.29 -7.58 7.11
C GLY A 396 -0.44 -8.84 6.96
N LEU A 397 -0.57 -9.79 7.90
CA LEU A 397 0.24 -11.03 7.90
C LEU A 397 -0.08 -11.95 6.72
N VAL A 398 -1.32 -11.97 6.23
CA VAL A 398 -1.72 -12.80 5.08
C VAL A 398 -0.98 -12.41 3.78
N GLU A 399 -0.38 -11.23 3.70
CA GLU A 399 0.44 -10.83 2.55
C GLU A 399 1.69 -11.71 2.39
N ILE A 400 2.28 -12.19 3.49
CA ILE A 400 3.48 -13.04 3.48
C ILE A 400 3.24 -14.35 2.70
N PRO A 401 2.23 -15.18 3.04
CA PRO A 401 1.92 -16.36 2.23
C PRO A 401 1.43 -16.00 0.83
N SER A 402 0.80 -14.82 0.64
CA SER A 402 0.37 -14.36 -0.69
C SER A 402 1.53 -14.21 -1.67
N TYR A 403 2.71 -13.77 -1.20
CA TYR A 403 3.91 -13.65 -2.04
C TYR A 403 4.43 -15.02 -2.49
N VAL A 404 4.35 -16.03 -1.62
CA VAL A 404 4.73 -17.43 -1.97
C VAL A 404 3.76 -18.01 -2.99
N VAL A 405 2.45 -17.80 -2.77
CA VAL A 405 1.41 -18.22 -3.72
C VAL A 405 1.60 -17.51 -5.07
N ALA A 406 1.90 -16.21 -5.08
CA ALA A 406 2.15 -15.45 -6.31
C ALA A 406 3.31 -16.01 -7.12
N TRP A 407 4.41 -16.39 -6.45
CA TRP A 407 5.53 -17.04 -7.10
C TRP A 407 5.14 -18.38 -7.73
N PHE A 408 4.49 -19.27 -6.96
CA PHE A 408 4.08 -20.59 -7.43
C PHE A 408 3.10 -20.52 -8.61
N VAL A 409 2.08 -19.67 -8.49
CA VAL A 409 1.04 -19.47 -9.51
C VAL A 409 1.64 -18.91 -10.81
N SER A 410 2.51 -17.90 -10.71
CA SER A 410 3.16 -17.27 -11.86
C SER A 410 4.06 -18.24 -12.62
N ASP A 411 4.79 -19.10 -11.91
CA ASP A 411 5.70 -20.09 -12.49
C ASP A 411 4.96 -21.27 -13.11
N ARG A 412 3.93 -21.80 -12.43
CA ARG A 412 3.25 -23.04 -12.84
C ARG A 412 2.09 -22.86 -13.83
N TRP A 413 1.32 -21.78 -13.68
CA TRP A 413 0.10 -21.52 -14.46
C TRP A 413 0.21 -20.33 -15.40
N GLY A 414 1.28 -19.55 -15.31
CA GLY A 414 1.48 -18.35 -16.12
C GLY A 414 0.89 -17.09 -15.50
N ARG A 415 1.17 -15.96 -16.13
CA ARG A 415 0.89 -14.63 -15.55
C ARG A 415 -0.57 -14.25 -15.76
N ARG A 416 -1.15 -14.58 -16.93
CA ARG A 416 -2.55 -14.27 -17.23
C ARG A 416 -3.50 -15.06 -16.34
N ALA A 417 -3.29 -16.39 -16.25
CA ALA A 417 -4.06 -17.23 -15.36
C ALA A 417 -3.84 -16.87 -13.88
N GLY A 418 -2.62 -16.42 -13.53
CA GLY A 418 -2.31 -15.99 -12.17
C GLY A 418 -3.07 -14.73 -11.74
N VAL A 419 -3.05 -13.66 -12.53
CA VAL A 419 -3.82 -12.44 -12.23
C VAL A 419 -5.32 -12.73 -12.29
N GLY A 420 -5.80 -13.36 -13.37
CA GLY A 420 -7.23 -13.64 -13.56
C GLY A 420 -7.81 -14.56 -12.49
N GLY A 421 -7.12 -15.66 -12.18
CA GLY A 421 -7.54 -16.61 -11.16
C GLY A 421 -7.56 -16.01 -9.76
N ALA A 422 -6.54 -15.22 -9.40
CA ALA A 422 -6.48 -14.56 -8.10
C ALA A 422 -7.58 -13.49 -7.93
N LEU A 423 -7.94 -12.78 -9.01
CA LEU A 423 -9.09 -11.86 -9.02
C LEU A 423 -10.43 -12.60 -8.89
N ILE A 424 -10.59 -13.76 -9.52
CA ILE A 424 -11.79 -14.61 -9.36
C ILE A 424 -11.91 -15.10 -7.92
N VAL A 425 -10.83 -15.60 -7.32
CA VAL A 425 -10.81 -16.03 -5.91
C VAL A 425 -11.21 -14.87 -5.01
N THR A 426 -10.67 -13.68 -5.25
CA THR A 426 -11.02 -12.47 -4.49
C THR A 426 -12.49 -12.10 -4.64
N GLY A 427 -12.98 -11.95 -5.87
CA GLY A 427 -14.37 -11.57 -6.12
C GLY A 427 -15.37 -12.61 -5.60
N GLY A 428 -15.06 -13.89 -5.80
CA GLY A 428 -15.87 -15.01 -5.32
C GLY A 428 -15.93 -15.10 -3.81
N SER A 429 -14.79 -14.96 -3.11
CA SER A 429 -14.79 -15.01 -1.64
C SER A 429 -15.53 -13.82 -1.02
N LEU A 430 -15.43 -12.63 -1.63
CA LEU A 430 -16.17 -11.43 -1.22
C LEU A 430 -17.68 -11.53 -1.49
N LEU A 431 -18.12 -12.21 -2.57
CA LEU A 431 -19.55 -12.50 -2.77
C LEU A 431 -20.05 -13.53 -1.77
N ALA A 432 -19.27 -14.58 -1.53
CA ALA A 432 -19.61 -15.59 -0.53
C ALA A 432 -19.74 -14.97 0.87
N PHE A 433 -18.86 -14.02 1.20
CA PHE A 433 -18.94 -13.24 2.43
C PHE A 433 -20.30 -12.54 2.58
N LEU A 434 -20.84 -11.96 1.50
CA LEU A 434 -22.10 -11.22 1.53
C LEU A 434 -23.32 -12.13 1.75
N MET A 435 -23.22 -13.42 1.40
CA MET A 435 -24.30 -14.39 1.54
C MET A 435 -24.35 -15.05 2.93
N LEU A 436 -23.38 -14.76 3.80
CA LEU A 436 -23.35 -15.36 5.13
C LEU A 436 -24.34 -14.71 6.10
N PRO A 437 -25.05 -15.49 6.91
CA PRO A 437 -25.89 -14.96 7.99
C PRO A 437 -25.04 -14.34 9.10
N GLU A 438 -25.67 -13.46 9.89
CA GLU A 438 -25.08 -12.87 11.09
C GLU A 438 -24.73 -13.96 12.13
N GLY A 439 -23.62 -13.78 12.87
CA GLY A 439 -23.16 -14.72 13.91
C GLY A 439 -22.04 -15.69 13.50
N LEU A 440 -21.61 -15.72 12.24
CA LEU A 440 -20.49 -16.55 11.75
C LEU A 440 -19.21 -15.73 11.52
N GLU A 441 -18.78 -14.96 12.52
CA GLU A 441 -17.66 -14.00 12.42
C GLU A 441 -16.34 -14.65 11.95
N TRP A 442 -16.00 -15.84 12.46
CA TRP A 442 -14.80 -16.57 12.05
C TRP A 442 -14.80 -16.95 10.57
N LEU A 443 -15.96 -17.36 10.03
CA LEU A 443 -16.08 -17.72 8.63
C LEU A 443 -16.03 -16.49 7.72
N GLN A 444 -16.66 -15.39 8.16
CA GLN A 444 -16.55 -14.08 7.51
C GLN A 444 -15.09 -13.63 7.42
N LEU A 445 -14.32 -13.77 8.51
CA LEU A 445 -12.89 -13.46 8.54
C LEU A 445 -12.09 -14.35 7.59
N ILE A 446 -12.35 -15.66 7.54
CA ILE A 446 -11.65 -16.58 6.62
C ILE A 446 -11.89 -16.20 5.15
N LEU A 447 -13.14 -15.90 4.77
CA LEU A 447 -13.47 -15.49 3.39
C LEU A 447 -12.84 -14.14 3.04
N TYR A 448 -12.84 -13.21 4.00
CA TYR A 448 -12.20 -11.91 3.86
C TYR A 448 -10.67 -12.06 3.68
N LEU A 449 -9.99 -12.86 4.51
CA LEU A 449 -8.56 -13.13 4.41
C LEU A 449 -8.21 -13.88 3.12
N THR A 450 -9.07 -14.78 2.66
CA THR A 450 -8.92 -15.45 1.36
C THR A 450 -8.97 -14.43 0.21
N GLY A 451 -9.86 -13.45 0.31
CA GLY A 451 -9.93 -12.35 -0.67
C GLY A 451 -8.71 -11.44 -0.61
N LYS A 452 -8.26 -11.09 0.60
CA LYS A 452 -7.05 -10.29 0.83
C LYS A 452 -5.79 -11.01 0.31
N LEU A 453 -5.72 -12.33 0.44
CA LEU A 453 -4.67 -13.16 -0.15
C LEU A 453 -4.71 -13.10 -1.67
N GLY A 454 -5.89 -13.34 -2.26
CA GLY A 454 -6.09 -13.30 -3.71
C GLY A 454 -5.70 -11.95 -4.32
N ILE A 455 -6.14 -10.83 -3.74
CA ILE A 455 -5.83 -9.52 -4.31
C ILE A 455 -4.33 -9.19 -4.21
N THR A 456 -3.67 -9.61 -3.13
CA THR A 456 -2.24 -9.41 -2.93
C THR A 456 -1.43 -10.25 -3.92
N THR A 457 -1.86 -11.49 -4.16
CA THR A 457 -1.29 -12.35 -5.20
C THR A 457 -1.46 -11.74 -6.58
N SER A 458 -2.68 -11.32 -6.94
CA SER A 458 -2.98 -10.64 -8.21
C SER A 458 -2.07 -9.42 -8.41
N PHE A 459 -1.98 -8.55 -7.40
CA PHE A 459 -1.18 -7.33 -7.47
C PHE A 459 0.31 -7.64 -7.67
N THR A 460 0.84 -8.63 -6.95
CA THR A 460 2.24 -9.07 -7.09
C THR A 460 2.54 -9.61 -8.49
N VAL A 461 1.68 -10.48 -9.03
CA VAL A 461 1.85 -11.03 -10.40
C VAL A 461 1.69 -9.93 -11.45
N LEU A 462 0.82 -8.94 -11.23
CA LEU A 462 0.59 -7.82 -12.15
C LEU A 462 1.84 -6.97 -12.38
N TYR A 463 2.69 -6.77 -11.37
CA TYR A 463 4.00 -6.10 -11.53
C TYR A 463 4.87 -6.83 -12.56
N VAL A 464 4.98 -8.16 -12.44
CA VAL A 464 5.76 -9.00 -13.35
C VAL A 464 5.12 -9.04 -14.73
N PHE A 465 3.80 -9.20 -14.80
CA PHE A 465 3.08 -9.29 -16.06
C PHE A 465 3.21 -8.00 -16.88
N THR A 466 3.12 -6.84 -16.23
CA THR A 466 3.34 -5.54 -16.88
C THR A 466 4.77 -5.44 -17.42
N ALA A 467 5.77 -5.94 -16.68
CA ALA A 467 7.15 -5.95 -17.14
C ALA A 467 7.37 -6.81 -18.40
N GLU A 468 6.70 -7.95 -18.49
CA GLU A 468 6.84 -8.89 -19.61
C GLU A 468 6.07 -8.46 -20.88
N LEU A 469 5.00 -7.65 -20.73
CA LEU A 469 4.17 -7.20 -21.85
C LEU A 469 4.81 -6.10 -22.72
N PHE A 470 5.73 -5.31 -22.15
CA PHE A 470 6.31 -4.12 -22.79
C PHE A 470 7.79 -4.31 -23.13
N PRO A 471 8.26 -3.68 -24.23
CA PRO A 471 9.64 -3.83 -24.67
C PRO A 471 10.61 -3.23 -23.66
N THR A 472 11.81 -3.83 -23.54
CA THR A 472 12.83 -3.47 -22.53
C THR A 472 13.12 -1.96 -22.48
N ASN A 473 13.13 -1.29 -23.63
CA ASN A 473 13.38 0.15 -23.74
C ASN A 473 12.26 1.06 -23.20
N ALA A 474 11.01 0.57 -23.11
CA ALA A 474 9.86 1.31 -22.62
C ALA A 474 9.24 0.71 -21.34
N ARG A 475 9.74 -0.45 -20.89
CA ARG A 475 9.22 -1.24 -19.77
C ARG A 475 9.07 -0.41 -18.49
N HIS A 476 10.14 0.25 -18.06
CA HIS A 476 10.12 1.04 -16.82
C HIS A 476 9.11 2.20 -16.90
N SER A 477 9.04 2.89 -18.03
CA SER A 477 8.08 3.96 -18.25
C SER A 477 6.63 3.45 -18.30
N ALA A 478 6.38 2.29 -18.91
CA ALA A 478 5.05 1.67 -18.96
C ALA A 478 4.58 1.23 -17.57
N ILE A 479 5.42 0.52 -16.80
CA ILE A 479 5.13 0.16 -15.41
C ILE A 479 4.87 1.43 -14.57
N GLY A 480 5.72 2.44 -14.71
CA GLY A 480 5.57 3.71 -14.00
C GLY A 480 4.24 4.41 -14.30
N LEU A 481 3.85 4.46 -15.58
CA LEU A 481 2.58 5.06 -16.00
C LEU A 481 1.38 4.27 -15.47
N CYS A 482 1.35 2.95 -15.67
CA CYS A 482 0.29 2.09 -15.19
C CYS A 482 0.12 2.17 -13.67
N SER A 483 1.22 2.14 -12.92
CA SER A 483 1.22 2.24 -11.46
C SER A 483 0.76 3.62 -10.96
N THR A 484 1.21 4.70 -11.62
CA THR A 484 0.79 6.07 -11.27
C THR A 484 -0.71 6.29 -11.48
N ILE A 485 -1.25 5.83 -12.61
CA ILE A 485 -2.71 5.88 -12.85
C ILE A 485 -3.43 4.92 -11.89
N GLY A 486 -2.85 3.74 -11.62
CA GLY A 486 -3.40 2.77 -10.66
C GLY A 486 -3.60 3.35 -9.26
N ARG A 487 -2.68 4.21 -8.80
CA ARG A 487 -2.79 4.94 -7.52
C ARG A 487 -3.98 5.89 -7.42
N ILE A 488 -4.61 6.27 -8.53
CA ILE A 488 -5.93 6.95 -8.46
C ILE A 488 -6.94 6.03 -7.76
N GLY A 489 -6.88 4.72 -8.03
CA GLY A 489 -7.66 3.72 -7.32
C GLY A 489 -7.42 3.73 -5.81
N SER A 490 -6.18 3.89 -5.35
CA SER A 490 -5.89 4.01 -3.91
C SER A 490 -6.41 5.30 -3.30
N VAL A 491 -6.44 6.42 -4.05
CA VAL A 491 -7.03 7.69 -3.57
C VAL A 491 -8.54 7.57 -3.40
N VAL A 492 -9.20 6.82 -4.29
CA VAL A 492 -10.67 6.61 -4.25
C VAL A 492 -11.07 5.55 -3.23
N ALA A 493 -10.22 4.56 -2.95
CA ALA A 493 -10.54 3.43 -2.07
C ALA A 493 -11.10 3.82 -0.68
N PRO A 494 -10.53 4.81 0.05
CA PRO A 494 -11.07 5.24 1.34
C PRO A 494 -12.49 5.81 1.29
N GLN A 495 -13.01 6.17 0.11
CA GLN A 495 -14.38 6.67 -0.05
C GLN A 495 -15.41 5.53 -0.14
N ALA A 496 -14.97 4.28 -0.39
CA ALA A 496 -15.87 3.14 -0.53
C ALA A 496 -16.80 2.91 0.67
N PRO A 497 -16.39 3.09 1.94
CA PRO A 497 -17.28 2.96 3.10
C PRO A 497 -18.48 3.93 3.10
N LEU A 498 -18.42 5.06 2.39
CA LEU A 498 -19.58 5.97 2.28
C LEU A 498 -20.77 5.33 1.56
N LEU A 499 -20.53 4.27 0.76
CA LEU A 499 -21.59 3.54 0.07
C LEU A 499 -22.47 2.71 1.02
N GLU A 500 -22.06 2.52 2.27
CA GLU A 500 -22.84 1.79 3.28
C GLU A 500 -24.17 2.47 3.61
N VAL A 501 -24.32 3.76 3.31
CA VAL A 501 -25.59 4.51 3.46
C VAL A 501 -26.71 3.88 2.61
N PHE A 502 -26.38 3.26 1.47
CA PHE A 502 -27.38 2.59 0.63
C PHE A 502 -27.65 1.15 1.10
N PHE A 503 -26.59 0.39 1.39
CA PHE A 503 -26.68 -0.98 1.88
C PHE A 503 -25.34 -1.40 2.53
N TRP A 504 -25.41 -2.06 3.69
CA TRP A 504 -24.25 -2.41 4.54
C TRP A 504 -23.15 -3.21 3.80
N GLY A 505 -23.55 -4.02 2.81
CA GLY A 505 -22.63 -4.83 1.99
C GLY A 505 -22.13 -4.14 0.71
N MET A 506 -22.52 -2.90 0.42
CA MET A 506 -22.20 -2.23 -0.85
C MET A 506 -20.70 -2.14 -1.16
N PRO A 507 -19.82 -1.75 -0.22
CA PRO A 507 -18.40 -1.65 -0.55
C PRO A 507 -17.81 -3.01 -0.99
N ILE A 508 -18.19 -4.10 -0.32
CA ILE A 508 -17.76 -5.47 -0.69
C ILE A 508 -18.32 -5.88 -2.05
N LEU A 509 -19.59 -5.57 -2.33
CA LEU A 509 -20.19 -5.86 -3.62
C LEU A 509 -19.44 -5.14 -4.74
N VAL A 510 -19.14 -3.86 -4.56
CA VAL A 510 -18.35 -3.07 -5.52
C VAL A 510 -16.95 -3.67 -5.69
N PHE A 511 -16.26 -4.02 -4.61
CA PHE A 511 -14.95 -4.67 -4.69
C PHE A 511 -15.00 -5.99 -5.46
N SER A 512 -16.03 -6.80 -5.23
CA SER A 512 -16.20 -8.05 -5.96
C SER A 512 -16.46 -7.84 -7.45
N VAL A 513 -17.38 -6.94 -7.81
CA VAL A 513 -17.68 -6.63 -9.22
C VAL A 513 -16.44 -6.10 -9.94
N VAL A 514 -15.65 -5.24 -9.29
CA VAL A 514 -14.38 -4.73 -9.82
C VAL A 514 -13.38 -5.87 -10.03
N CYS A 515 -13.27 -6.81 -9.10
CA CYS A 515 -12.40 -7.99 -9.24
C CYS A 515 -12.83 -8.91 -10.38
N LEU A 516 -14.12 -9.28 -10.45
CA LEU A 516 -14.64 -10.15 -11.50
C LEU A 516 -14.57 -9.50 -12.88
N GLY A 517 -14.88 -8.20 -12.98
CA GLY A 517 -14.68 -7.42 -14.20
C GLY A 517 -13.21 -7.34 -14.60
N GLY A 518 -12.31 -7.15 -13.62
CA GLY A 518 -10.87 -7.23 -13.80
C GLY A 518 -10.43 -8.59 -14.34
N ALA A 519 -10.96 -9.69 -13.81
CA ALA A 519 -10.68 -11.03 -14.32
C ALA A 519 -11.10 -11.18 -15.79
N CYS A 520 -12.26 -10.67 -16.19
CA CYS A 520 -12.66 -10.63 -17.60
C CYS A 520 -11.69 -9.82 -18.47
N VAL A 521 -11.21 -8.67 -17.98
CA VAL A 521 -10.19 -7.85 -18.67
C VAL A 521 -8.88 -8.61 -18.85
N THR A 522 -8.45 -9.43 -17.88
CA THR A 522 -7.23 -10.25 -18.01
C THR A 522 -7.28 -11.23 -19.18
N LEU A 523 -8.46 -11.75 -19.53
CA LEU A 523 -8.64 -12.68 -20.66
C LEU A 523 -8.30 -12.03 -22.01
N MET A 524 -8.42 -10.69 -22.11
CA MET A 524 -8.07 -9.93 -23.31
C MET A 524 -6.56 -9.71 -23.49
N LEU A 525 -5.76 -10.03 -22.47
CA LEU A 525 -4.30 -9.94 -22.52
C LEU A 525 -3.69 -11.27 -22.98
N PRO A 526 -2.51 -11.23 -23.65
CA PRO A 526 -1.79 -12.45 -24.02
C PRO A 526 -1.15 -13.11 -22.79
N GLU A 527 -0.90 -14.42 -22.88
CA GLU A 527 -0.04 -15.12 -21.92
C GLU A 527 1.44 -14.82 -22.19
N THR A 528 2.23 -14.70 -21.12
CA THR A 528 3.68 -14.39 -21.17
C THR A 528 4.56 -15.52 -20.61
N LEU A 529 3.97 -16.59 -20.09
CA LEU A 529 4.71 -17.77 -19.61
C LEU A 529 5.69 -18.28 -20.68
N ASN A 530 6.96 -18.42 -20.29
CA ASN A 530 8.09 -18.86 -21.14
C ASN A 530 8.34 -18.01 -22.39
N ALA A 531 7.75 -16.81 -22.50
CA ALA A 531 8.04 -15.90 -23.59
C ALA A 531 9.40 -15.22 -23.38
N VAL A 532 10.17 -15.05 -24.45
CA VAL A 532 11.39 -14.24 -24.42
C VAL A 532 11.00 -12.77 -24.22
N LEU A 533 11.68 -12.11 -23.28
CA LEU A 533 11.44 -10.70 -22.96
C LEU A 533 11.66 -9.83 -24.22
N PRO A 534 10.66 -9.07 -24.67
CA PRO A 534 10.76 -8.32 -25.92
C PRO A 534 11.76 -7.17 -25.79
N ASN A 535 12.71 -7.08 -26.70
CA ASN A 535 13.66 -5.97 -26.77
C ASN A 535 13.17 -4.85 -27.71
N SER A 536 12.33 -5.20 -28.68
CA SER A 536 11.80 -4.28 -29.69
C SER A 536 10.27 -4.21 -29.69
N VAL A 537 9.71 -3.14 -30.28
CA VAL A 537 8.26 -2.94 -30.42
C VAL A 537 7.61 -4.05 -31.27
N SER A 538 8.32 -4.58 -32.27
CA SER A 538 7.87 -5.69 -33.12
C SER A 538 7.79 -7.01 -32.33
N GLU A 539 8.80 -7.32 -31.52
CA GLU A 539 8.77 -8.49 -30.61
C GLU A 539 7.65 -8.37 -29.58
N ALA A 540 7.45 -7.17 -29.01
CA ALA A 540 6.36 -6.94 -28.06
C ALA A 540 4.99 -7.21 -28.69
N LYS A 541 4.78 -6.85 -29.97
CA LYS A 541 3.55 -7.19 -30.72
C LYS A 541 3.38 -8.69 -30.95
N ALA A 542 4.48 -9.45 -31.03
CA ALA A 542 4.47 -10.89 -31.25
C ALA A 542 4.16 -11.71 -29.99
N VAL A 543 4.33 -11.13 -28.78
CA VAL A 543 3.96 -11.77 -27.50
C VAL A 543 2.51 -12.27 -27.54
N GLY A 544 2.30 -13.56 -27.26
CA GLY A 544 1.00 -14.24 -27.27
C GLY A 544 0.51 -14.71 -28.65
N ARG A 545 1.26 -14.43 -29.73
CA ARG A 545 1.05 -15.12 -31.01
C ARG A 545 1.94 -16.35 -31.02
N VAL A 546 1.36 -17.54 -31.18
CA VAL A 546 2.11 -18.78 -31.38
C VAL A 546 3.01 -18.56 -32.59
N LEU A 547 4.32 -18.37 -32.35
CA LEU A 547 5.28 -18.41 -33.44
C LEU A 547 5.28 -19.85 -33.95
N ARG A 548 4.90 -20.05 -35.22
CA ARG A 548 5.29 -21.27 -35.94
C ARG A 548 6.81 -21.42 -35.74
N PRO A 549 7.32 -22.62 -35.42
CA PRO A 549 8.74 -22.80 -35.21
C PRO A 549 9.48 -22.27 -36.43
N VAL A 550 10.38 -21.32 -36.20
CA VAL A 550 11.30 -20.82 -37.21
C VAL A 550 12.12 -22.03 -37.63
N GLN A 551 11.96 -22.47 -38.87
CA GLN A 551 12.87 -23.43 -39.46
C GLN A 551 14.28 -22.88 -39.31
N PRO A 552 15.23 -23.66 -38.76
CA PRO A 552 16.61 -23.21 -38.65
C PRO A 552 17.11 -22.82 -40.05
N PRO A 553 17.93 -21.76 -40.15
CA PRO A 553 18.48 -21.35 -41.44
C PRO A 553 19.20 -22.54 -42.06
N ALA A 554 18.84 -22.87 -43.30
CA ALA A 554 19.55 -23.88 -44.08
C ALA A 554 21.04 -23.54 -44.03
N GLN A 555 21.82 -24.43 -43.42
CA GLN A 555 23.28 -24.33 -43.43
C GLN A 555 23.70 -24.27 -44.90
N GLN A 556 24.15 -23.10 -45.35
CA GLN A 556 24.92 -22.98 -46.58
C GLN A 556 26.19 -23.80 -46.37
N GLN A 557 26.22 -24.98 -46.97
CA GLN A 557 27.40 -25.83 -47.06
C GLN A 557 28.51 -25.01 -47.73
N GLN A 558 29.57 -24.72 -46.97
CA GLN A 558 30.82 -24.23 -47.53
C GLN A 558 31.44 -25.36 -48.39
N PRO A 559 31.94 -25.06 -49.60
CA PRO A 559 32.63 -26.05 -50.42
C PRO A 559 33.97 -26.45 -49.76
N PRO A 560 34.40 -27.71 -49.88
CA PRO A 560 35.60 -28.21 -49.22
C PRO A 560 36.87 -27.57 -49.77
N GLN A 561 37.70 -27.06 -48.86
CA GLN A 561 39.08 -26.67 -49.15
C GLN A 561 39.88 -27.91 -49.56
N GLN A 562 40.39 -27.93 -50.79
CA GLN A 562 41.38 -28.90 -51.24
C GLN A 562 42.69 -28.68 -50.48
N GLN A 563 43.05 -29.66 -49.64
CA GLN A 563 44.37 -29.77 -49.02
C GLN A 563 45.43 -30.05 -50.09
N GLN A 564 46.51 -29.26 -50.01
CA GLN A 564 47.74 -29.40 -50.77
C GLN A 564 48.41 -30.76 -50.50
N ASN A 565 48.68 -31.52 -51.56
CA ASN A 565 49.69 -32.58 -51.54
C ASN A 565 51.05 -31.94 -51.81
N VAL A 566 51.90 -31.92 -50.78
CA VAL A 566 53.35 -31.80 -50.92
C VAL A 566 53.90 -33.23 -50.94
N MET A 567 54.47 -33.64 -52.07
CA MET A 567 55.37 -34.79 -52.13
C MET A 567 56.49 -34.50 -53.15
N SER A 568 57.70 -34.36 -52.61
CA SER A 568 58.97 -34.87 -53.15
C SER A 568 58.97 -35.43 -54.59
N VAL A 569 59.69 -34.79 -55.51
CA VAL A 569 61.05 -35.12 -56.02
C VAL A 569 61.53 -33.95 -56.86
#